data_AF-A0A7S0ID86-F1
#
_entry.id   AF-A0A7S0ID86-F1
#
_cell.length_a   1.000
_cell.length_b   1.000
_cell.length_c   1.000
_cell.angle_alpha   90.00
_cell.angle_beta   90.00
_cell.angle_gamma   90.00
#
_symmetry.space_group_name_H-M   'P 1'
#
loop_
_entity.id
_entity.type
_entity.pdbx_description
1 polymer ?
#
loop_
_entity_poly.entity_id
_entity_poly.type
_entity_poly.pdbx_seq_one_letter_code
_entity_poly.pdbx_strand_id
1 'polypeptide(L)'
;QKDERRGRVDASTAAPLTVLVPMVAYMALNVAGEVAFGSWIFTVARAREGLSVSTAAALTSTFWACFTATRFALGLVRDLRPLTALAWSHVAALSALATLATYWSGPGSASGWALWTLTGIVGAGTAGLFPNGIAQGSRMFPLTGLRQALFELGASTGAGVGPFLAARWYAESGEEAWTVAASCAGFLAAGAITLGSALVADARARKSARRVASGNEGMSSEATAAEMRRPLL
;
A
#
# COMPACT_ATOMS: atom_id res chain seq x y z
N GLN A 1 -39.14 -15.78 5.91
CA GLN A 1 -39.19 -14.55 5.08
C GLN A 1 -38.34 -13.36 5.56
N LYS A 2 -38.40 -12.89 6.83
CA LYS A 2 -37.56 -11.76 7.30
C LYS A 2 -36.07 -12.17 7.51
N ASP A 3 -35.83 -13.41 7.93
CA ASP A 3 -34.47 -13.97 8.07
C ASP A 3 -33.81 -14.35 6.74
N GLU A 4 -34.58 -14.84 5.76
CA GLU A 4 -34.03 -15.20 4.44
C GLU A 4 -33.62 -13.97 3.62
N ARG A 5 -34.30 -12.82 3.82
CA ARG A 5 -33.84 -11.54 3.24
C ARG A 5 -32.57 -11.02 3.91
N ARG A 6 -32.36 -11.29 5.20
CA ARG A 6 -31.13 -10.92 5.93
C ARG A 6 -29.94 -11.75 5.42
N GLY A 7 -30.09 -13.07 5.31
CA GLY A 7 -29.03 -13.95 4.80
C GLY A 7 -28.64 -13.70 3.34
N ARG A 8 -29.56 -13.21 2.50
CA ARG A 8 -29.28 -12.90 1.08
C ARG A 8 -28.59 -11.55 0.88
N VAL A 9 -28.78 -10.60 1.79
CA VAL A 9 -28.08 -9.29 1.76
C VAL A 9 -26.63 -9.44 2.25
N ASP A 10 -26.35 -10.38 3.16
CA ASP A 10 -25.01 -10.54 3.73
C ASP A 10 -24.00 -11.17 2.77
N ALA A 11 -24.41 -12.12 1.92
CA ALA A 11 -23.53 -12.81 0.98
C ALA A 11 -23.04 -11.93 -0.20
N SER A 12 -23.83 -10.92 -0.58
CA SER A 12 -23.50 -9.97 -1.66
C SER A 12 -22.63 -8.80 -1.18
N THR A 13 -22.50 -8.60 0.13
CA THR A 13 -21.93 -7.39 0.74
C THR A 13 -20.62 -7.67 1.50
N ALA A 14 -20.28 -8.94 1.69
CA ALA A 14 -19.04 -9.38 2.33
C ALA A 14 -17.83 -9.13 1.42
N ALA A 15 -16.89 -8.29 1.86
CA ALA A 15 -15.56 -8.25 1.25
C ALA A 15 -14.93 -9.64 1.40
N PRO A 16 -14.48 -10.29 0.32
CA PRO A 16 -13.78 -11.55 0.46
C PRO A 16 -12.58 -11.34 1.38
N LEU A 17 -12.45 -12.13 2.44
CA LEU A 17 -11.31 -12.03 3.38
C LEU A 17 -9.98 -12.15 2.63
N THR A 18 -9.98 -12.90 1.53
CA THR A 18 -8.85 -13.05 0.59
C THR A 18 -8.40 -11.74 -0.08
N VAL A 19 -9.23 -10.69 -0.07
CA VAL A 19 -8.89 -9.35 -0.57
C VAL A 19 -8.71 -8.37 0.60
N LEU A 20 -9.58 -8.45 1.61
CA LEU A 20 -9.55 -7.53 2.75
C LEU A 20 -8.27 -7.68 3.57
N VAL A 21 -7.86 -8.91 3.92
CA VAL A 21 -6.68 -9.16 4.77
C VAL A 21 -5.39 -8.65 4.10
N PRO A 22 -5.12 -8.95 2.81
CA PRO A 22 -3.97 -8.36 2.12
C PRO A 22 -4.02 -6.84 2.03
N MET A 23 -5.20 -6.22 1.87
CA MET A 23 -5.33 -4.77 1.88
C MET A 23 -5.06 -4.14 3.26
N VAL A 24 -5.44 -4.81 4.35
CA VAL A 24 -5.08 -4.37 5.71
C VAL A 24 -3.57 -4.49 5.93
N ALA A 25 -2.97 -5.61 5.49
CA ALA A 25 -1.52 -5.80 5.53
C ALA A 25 -0.78 -4.76 4.68
N TYR A 26 -1.33 -4.41 3.52
CA TYR A 26 -0.85 -3.31 2.69
C TYR A 26 -0.83 -1.99 3.45
N MET A 27 -1.91 -1.62 4.16
CA MET A 27 -1.91 -0.39 4.97
C MET A 27 -0.82 -0.41 6.04
N ALA A 28 -0.68 -1.54 6.75
CA ALA A 28 0.35 -1.69 7.77
C ALA A 28 1.77 -1.54 7.20
N LEU A 29 2.08 -2.22 6.10
CA LEU A 29 3.43 -2.24 5.53
C LEU A 29 3.85 -0.91 4.91
N ASN A 30 2.94 -0.21 4.23
CA ASN A 30 3.28 1.10 3.66
C ASN A 30 3.51 2.15 4.74
N VAL A 31 2.66 2.16 5.78
CA VAL A 31 2.82 3.09 6.90
C VAL A 31 4.06 2.72 7.72
N ALA A 32 4.39 1.44 7.86
CA ALA A 32 5.65 1.02 8.47
C ALA A 32 6.87 1.60 7.72
N GLY A 33 6.92 1.51 6.39
CA GLY A 33 8.01 2.07 5.59
C GLY A 33 8.10 3.60 5.67
N GLU A 34 6.96 4.29 5.56
CA GLU A 34 6.87 5.75 5.67
C GLU A 34 7.34 6.25 7.04
N VAL A 35 6.75 5.74 8.12
CA VAL A 35 7.00 6.22 9.47
C VAL A 35 8.39 5.81 9.94
N ALA A 36 8.87 4.61 9.61
CA ALA A 36 10.24 4.20 9.93
C ALA A 36 11.26 5.16 9.33
N PHE A 37 11.14 5.49 8.05
CA PHE A 37 12.07 6.43 7.41
C PHE A 37 11.96 7.83 8.02
N GLY A 38 10.74 8.36 8.17
CA GLY A 38 10.50 9.69 8.72
C GLY A 38 11.01 9.86 10.15
N SER A 39 10.92 8.80 10.98
CA SER A 39 11.43 8.81 12.36
C SER A 39 12.95 8.65 12.45
N TRP A 40 13.59 7.97 11.49
CA TRP A 40 15.00 7.60 11.61
C TRP A 40 15.96 8.44 10.76
N ILE A 41 15.49 9.15 9.73
CA ILE A 41 16.36 9.92 8.82
C ILE A 41 17.23 10.93 9.57
N PHE A 42 16.71 11.56 10.64
CA PHE A 42 17.50 12.44 11.52
C PHE A 42 18.71 11.70 12.10
N THR A 43 18.46 10.56 12.75
CA THR A 43 19.45 9.78 13.49
C THR A 43 20.50 9.22 12.56
N VAL A 44 20.10 8.57 11.46
CA VAL A 44 21.05 7.95 10.53
C VAL A 44 21.86 9.00 9.77
N ALA A 45 21.29 10.15 9.40
CA ALA A 45 22.05 11.20 8.74
C ALA A 45 23.08 11.85 9.68
N ARG A 46 22.76 11.96 10.97
CA ARG A 46 23.74 12.38 12.00
C ARG A 46 24.87 11.37 12.14
N ALA A 47 24.53 10.10 12.31
CA ALA A 47 25.50 9.04 12.57
C ALA A 47 26.41 8.77 11.36
N ARG A 48 25.82 8.69 10.16
CA ARG A 48 26.52 8.29 8.94
C ARG A 48 27.19 9.44 8.19
N GLU A 49 26.53 10.59 8.12
CA GLU A 49 26.96 11.72 7.28
C GLU A 49 27.55 12.87 8.12
N GLY A 50 27.55 12.76 9.45
CA GLY A 50 28.11 13.78 10.35
C GLY A 50 27.38 15.13 10.28
N LEU A 51 26.14 15.17 9.78
CA LEU A 51 25.37 16.42 9.65
C LEU A 51 25.22 17.13 10.99
N SER A 52 25.00 18.44 11.03
CA SER A 52 24.63 19.13 12.27
C SER A 52 23.20 18.78 12.73
N VAL A 53 22.84 19.05 13.99
CA VAL A 53 21.46 18.86 14.48
C VAL A 53 20.45 19.65 13.65
N SER A 54 20.74 20.91 13.33
CA SER A 54 19.84 21.74 12.52
C SER A 54 19.72 21.24 11.08
N THR A 55 20.82 20.78 10.48
CA THR A 55 20.81 20.21 9.12
C THR A 55 20.03 18.90 9.07
N ALA A 56 20.22 18.00 10.03
CA ALA A 56 19.47 16.75 10.11
C ALA A 56 17.98 16.98 10.38
N ALA A 57 17.63 17.95 11.25
CA ALA A 57 16.25 18.33 11.48
C ALA A 57 15.59 18.88 10.21
N ALA A 58 16.30 19.74 9.47
CA ALA A 58 15.83 20.27 8.20
C ALA A 58 15.64 19.16 7.15
N LEU A 59 16.50 18.13 7.14
CA LEU A 59 16.33 16.95 6.27
C LEU A 59 15.04 16.17 6.61
N THR A 60 14.75 15.95 7.90
CA THR A 60 13.48 15.38 8.34
C THR A 60 12.29 16.26 7.96
N SER A 61 12.40 17.58 8.09
CA SER A 61 11.36 18.51 7.64
C SER A 61 11.15 18.44 6.13
N THR A 62 12.21 18.28 5.32
CA THR A 62 12.09 18.08 3.87
C THR A 62 11.29 16.84 3.53
N PHE A 63 11.53 15.71 4.21
CA PHE A 63 10.72 14.50 4.04
C PHE A 63 9.22 14.81 4.22
N TRP A 64 8.84 15.37 5.37
CA TRP A 64 7.44 15.66 5.69
C TRP A 64 6.83 16.76 4.80
N ALA A 65 7.63 17.75 4.40
CA ALA A 65 7.20 18.81 3.49
C ALA A 65 6.89 18.27 2.09
N CYS A 66 7.81 17.50 1.49
CA CYS A 66 7.60 16.86 0.19
C CYS A 66 6.42 15.89 0.24
N PHE A 67 6.29 15.13 1.33
CA PHE A 67 5.17 14.23 1.56
C PHE A 67 3.83 14.98 1.59
N THR A 68 3.73 16.04 2.39
CA THR A 68 2.51 16.84 2.52
C THR A 68 2.14 17.53 1.21
N ALA A 69 3.11 18.16 0.55
CA ALA A 69 2.92 18.84 -0.73
C ALA A 69 2.45 17.86 -1.82
N THR A 70 3.07 16.69 -1.90
CA THR A 70 2.69 15.66 -2.90
C THR A 70 1.30 15.12 -2.61
N ARG A 71 0.95 14.86 -1.36
CA ARG A 71 -0.40 14.41 -0.99
C ARG A 71 -1.46 15.42 -1.39
N PHE A 72 -1.21 16.70 -1.14
CA PHE A 72 -2.10 17.77 -1.57
C PHE A 72 -2.23 17.81 -3.10
N ALA A 73 -1.09 17.76 -3.81
CA ALA A 73 -1.07 17.78 -5.27
C ALA A 73 -1.84 16.60 -5.89
N LEU A 74 -1.68 15.37 -5.36
CA LEU A 74 -2.41 14.19 -5.83
C LEU A 74 -3.92 14.34 -5.67
N GLY A 75 -4.39 15.02 -4.63
CA GLY A 75 -5.81 15.32 -4.42
C GLY A 75 -6.41 16.31 -5.43
N LEU A 76 -5.57 17.09 -6.13
CA LEU A 76 -6.00 18.03 -7.17
C LEU A 76 -6.04 17.40 -8.57
N VAL A 77 -5.43 16.22 -8.77
CA VAL A 77 -5.40 15.56 -10.07
C VAL A 77 -6.77 14.93 -10.35
N ARG A 78 -7.49 15.52 -11.30
CA ARG A 78 -8.75 14.97 -11.82
C ARG A 78 -8.47 13.62 -12.50
N ASP A 79 -9.36 12.65 -12.27
CA ASP A 79 -9.33 11.31 -12.87
C ASP A 79 -8.07 10.46 -12.57
N LEU A 80 -7.33 10.80 -11.50
CA LEU A 80 -6.20 9.98 -11.06
C LEU A 80 -6.66 8.59 -10.66
N ARG A 81 -6.24 7.58 -11.43
CA ARG A 81 -6.55 6.18 -11.13
C ARG A 81 -5.73 5.74 -9.90
N PRO A 82 -6.38 5.26 -8.83
CA PRO A 82 -5.67 4.91 -7.59
C PRO A 82 -4.52 3.93 -7.81
N LEU A 83 -4.74 2.89 -8.63
CA LEU A 83 -3.70 1.90 -8.92
C LEU A 83 -2.49 2.49 -9.66
N THR A 84 -2.70 3.47 -10.54
CA THR A 84 -1.62 4.17 -11.24
C THR A 84 -0.83 5.05 -10.27
N ALA A 85 -1.51 5.77 -9.39
CA ALA A 85 -0.87 6.54 -8.34
C ALA A 85 -0.02 5.64 -7.41
N LEU A 86 -0.57 4.49 -7.01
CA LEU A 86 0.14 3.50 -6.20
C LEU A 86 1.39 2.98 -6.89
N ALA A 87 1.33 2.63 -8.18
CA ALA A 87 2.50 2.16 -8.92
C ALA A 87 3.61 3.21 -8.95
N TRP A 88 3.29 4.46 -9.28
CA TRP A 88 4.26 5.56 -9.27
C TRP A 88 4.85 5.81 -7.89
N SER A 89 4.00 5.83 -6.85
CA SER A 89 4.42 5.96 -5.46
C SER A 89 5.44 4.91 -5.04
N HIS A 90 5.18 3.62 -5.33
CA HIS A 90 6.12 2.55 -5.01
C HIS A 90 7.42 2.67 -5.80
N VAL A 91 7.35 2.92 -7.11
CA VAL A 91 8.56 3.07 -7.94
C VAL A 91 9.44 4.21 -7.43
N ALA A 92 8.85 5.37 -7.15
CA ALA A 92 9.58 6.52 -6.63
C ALA A 92 10.22 6.23 -5.26
N ALA A 93 9.43 5.72 -4.30
CA ALA A 93 9.93 5.46 -2.96
C ALA A 93 10.98 4.33 -2.92
N LEU A 94 10.72 3.20 -3.62
CA LEU A 94 11.63 2.05 -3.64
C LEU A 94 12.94 2.39 -4.35
N SER A 95 12.90 3.11 -5.47
CA SER A 95 14.12 3.53 -6.17
C SER A 95 14.97 4.45 -5.30
N ALA A 96 14.36 5.41 -4.61
CA ALA A 96 15.08 6.31 -3.71
C ALA A 96 15.66 5.58 -2.50
N LEU A 97 14.89 4.68 -1.87
CA LEU A 97 15.36 3.89 -0.72
C LEU A 97 16.46 2.90 -1.11
N ALA A 98 16.34 2.22 -2.25
CA ALA A 98 17.39 1.34 -2.75
C ALA A 98 18.68 2.13 -3.04
N THR A 99 18.54 3.31 -3.64
CA THR A 99 19.67 4.20 -3.89
C THR A 99 20.33 4.66 -2.59
N LEU A 100 19.56 5.06 -1.58
CA LEU A 100 20.10 5.40 -0.25
C LEU A 100 20.79 4.21 0.43
N ALA A 101 20.20 3.01 0.37
CA ALA A 101 20.79 1.81 0.93
C ALA A 101 22.15 1.49 0.27
N THR A 102 22.26 1.64 -1.06
CA THR A 102 23.53 1.44 -1.78
C THR A 102 24.58 2.50 -1.46
N TYR A 103 24.19 3.77 -1.30
CA TYR A 103 25.14 4.81 -0.87
C TYR A 103 25.68 4.55 0.53
N TRP A 104 24.81 4.14 1.46
CA TRP A 104 25.19 3.90 2.85
C TRP A 104 25.89 2.57 3.10
N SER A 105 25.81 1.60 2.18
CA SER A 105 26.53 0.32 2.29
C SER A 105 27.98 0.41 1.81
N GLY A 106 28.30 1.36 0.93
CA GLY A 106 29.67 1.58 0.43
C GLY A 106 30.53 2.45 1.37
N PRO A 107 31.80 2.73 1.00
CA PRO A 107 32.63 3.74 1.68
C PRO A 107 32.21 5.19 1.34
N GLY A 108 31.30 5.35 0.38
CA GLY A 108 30.78 6.64 -0.05
C GLY A 108 29.88 7.30 0.99
N SER A 109 29.68 8.58 0.77
CA SER A 109 28.75 9.44 1.50
C SER A 109 27.63 9.86 0.54
N ALA A 110 26.39 9.91 1.01
CA ALA A 110 25.28 10.51 0.25
C ALA A 110 25.30 12.05 0.32
N SER A 111 26.33 12.65 0.94
CA SER A 111 26.37 14.08 1.30
C SER A 111 26.20 15.01 0.09
N GLY A 112 25.62 16.18 0.38
CA GLY A 112 25.25 17.16 -0.63
C GLY A 112 23.83 16.95 -1.14
N TRP A 113 23.56 17.36 -2.38
CA TRP A 113 22.21 17.42 -2.93
C TRP A 113 21.51 16.05 -3.04
N ALA A 114 22.27 14.97 -3.22
CA ALA A 114 21.74 13.63 -3.43
C ALA A 114 20.89 13.15 -2.24
N LEU A 115 21.39 13.27 -1.01
CA LEU A 115 20.64 12.90 0.20
C LEU A 115 19.32 13.68 0.34
N TRP A 116 19.33 14.99 0.07
CA TRP A 116 18.13 15.82 0.14
C TRP A 116 17.11 15.44 -0.92
N THR A 117 17.54 15.26 -2.16
CA THR A 117 16.67 14.84 -3.25
C THR A 117 16.10 13.47 -3.00
N LEU A 118 16.91 12.49 -2.59
CA LEU A 118 16.42 11.15 -2.27
C LEU A 118 15.44 11.18 -1.10
N THR A 119 15.73 11.91 -0.02
CA THR A 119 14.81 12.10 1.12
C THR A 119 13.48 12.70 0.68
N GLY A 120 13.53 13.73 -0.17
CA GLY A 120 12.33 14.35 -0.76
C GLY A 120 11.55 13.38 -1.65
N ILE A 121 12.22 12.56 -2.47
CA ILE A 121 11.58 11.54 -3.31
C ILE A 121 10.95 10.45 -2.45
N VAL A 122 11.59 10.01 -1.35
CA VAL A 122 10.97 9.05 -0.42
C VAL A 122 9.67 9.65 0.15
N GLY A 123 9.72 10.90 0.64
CA GLY A 123 8.54 11.60 1.14
C GLY A 123 7.43 11.74 0.09
N ALA A 124 7.78 12.19 -1.12
CA ALA A 124 6.82 12.30 -2.23
C ALA A 124 6.24 10.95 -2.65
N GLY A 125 7.09 9.91 -2.72
CA GLY A 125 6.70 8.56 -3.11
C GLY A 125 5.74 7.92 -2.10
N THR A 126 5.98 8.07 -0.80
CA THR A 126 5.10 7.50 0.23
C THR A 126 3.79 8.26 0.43
N ALA A 127 3.75 9.55 0.07
CA ALA A 127 2.59 10.44 0.25
C ALA A 127 1.25 9.87 -0.22
N GLY A 128 1.26 9.21 -1.38
CA GLY A 128 0.06 8.69 -2.03
C GLY A 128 -0.36 7.28 -1.56
N LEU A 129 0.51 6.54 -0.87
CA LEU A 129 0.32 5.10 -0.63
C LEU A 129 -0.92 4.79 0.20
N PHE A 130 -1.11 5.53 1.29
CA PHE A 130 -2.24 5.37 2.19
C PHE A 130 -3.59 5.81 1.55
N PRO A 131 -3.76 7.07 1.09
CA PRO A 131 -5.05 7.51 0.54
C PRO A 131 -5.45 6.76 -0.73
N ASN A 132 -4.50 6.46 -1.63
CA ASN A 132 -4.81 5.67 -2.82
C ASN A 132 -5.02 4.19 -2.50
N GLY A 133 -4.43 3.68 -1.40
CA GLY A 133 -4.76 2.37 -0.86
C GLY A 133 -6.24 2.26 -0.45
N ILE A 134 -6.74 3.27 0.27
CA ILE A 134 -8.17 3.37 0.62
C ILE A 134 -9.03 3.43 -0.64
N ALA A 135 -8.70 4.33 -1.57
CA ALA A 135 -9.44 4.53 -2.81
C ALA A 135 -9.42 3.28 -3.72
N GLN A 136 -8.34 2.50 -3.70
CA GLN A 136 -8.27 1.25 -4.44
C GLN A 136 -9.07 0.14 -3.74
N GLY A 137 -9.03 0.08 -2.40
CA GLY A 137 -9.86 -0.85 -1.61
C GLY A 137 -11.36 -0.65 -1.85
N SER A 138 -11.83 0.61 -1.91
CA SER A 138 -13.23 0.93 -2.17
C SER A 138 -13.72 0.48 -3.56
N ARG A 139 -12.80 0.27 -4.51
CA ARG A 139 -13.11 -0.30 -5.84
C ARG A 139 -13.20 -1.82 -5.83
N MET A 140 -12.60 -2.49 -4.84
CA MET A 140 -12.65 -3.95 -4.69
C MET A 140 -13.82 -4.41 -3.83
N PHE A 141 -14.20 -3.63 -2.83
CA PHE A 141 -15.33 -3.94 -1.94
C PHE A 141 -15.92 -2.67 -1.30
N PRO A 142 -17.16 -2.71 -0.80
CA PRO A 142 -17.76 -1.59 -0.09
C PRO A 142 -16.96 -1.25 1.18
N LEU A 143 -16.55 0.00 1.35
CA LEU A 143 -15.80 0.43 2.52
C LEU A 143 -16.75 0.77 3.67
N THR A 144 -17.18 -0.25 4.43
CA THR A 144 -17.99 -0.05 5.64
C THR A 144 -17.15 0.51 6.79
N GLY A 145 -17.79 1.07 7.83
CA GLY A 145 -17.08 1.61 9.01
C GLY A 145 -16.12 0.60 9.65
N LEU A 146 -16.50 -0.68 9.75
CA LEU A 146 -15.62 -1.74 10.25
C LEU A 146 -14.39 -1.96 9.34
N ARG A 147 -14.56 -1.97 8.01
CA ARG A 147 -13.44 -2.18 7.08
C ARG A 147 -12.48 -1.00 7.08
N GLN A 148 -13.02 0.21 7.19
CA GLN A 148 -12.21 1.42 7.37
C GLN A 148 -11.44 1.38 8.70
N ALA A 149 -12.09 0.98 9.80
CA ALA A 149 -11.42 0.81 11.08
C ALA A 149 -10.29 -0.24 11.03
N LEU A 150 -10.48 -1.34 10.29
CA LEU A 150 -9.43 -2.35 10.08
C LEU A 150 -8.26 -1.81 9.28
N PHE A 151 -8.51 -0.99 8.25
CA PHE A 151 -7.44 -0.31 7.50
C PHE A 151 -6.63 0.60 8.42
N GLU A 152 -7.30 1.38 9.26
CA GLU A 152 -6.66 2.30 10.20
C GLU A 152 -5.89 1.56 11.30
N LEU A 153 -6.44 0.46 11.82
CA LEU A 153 -5.77 -0.40 12.78
C LEU A 153 -4.50 -1.00 12.20
N GLY A 154 -4.55 -1.47 10.94
CA GLY A 154 -3.39 -1.95 10.21
C GLY A 154 -2.32 -0.86 10.09
N ALA A 155 -2.70 0.32 9.59
CA ALA A 155 -1.82 1.47 9.49
C ALA A 155 -1.18 1.87 10.83
N SER A 156 -1.97 1.97 11.89
CA SER A 156 -1.51 2.31 13.24
C SER A 156 -0.53 1.26 13.79
N THR A 157 -0.80 -0.02 13.53
CA THR A 157 0.10 -1.12 13.88
C THR A 157 1.42 -0.99 13.11
N GLY A 158 1.36 -0.69 11.82
CA GLY A 158 2.52 -0.42 10.98
C GLY A 158 3.37 0.74 11.49
N ALA A 159 2.72 1.86 11.86
CA ALA A 159 3.38 3.05 12.39
C ALA A 159 4.19 2.78 13.66
N GLY A 160 3.73 1.88 14.53
CA GLY A 160 4.47 1.49 15.74
C GLY A 160 5.53 0.42 15.47
N VAL A 161 5.16 -0.66 14.77
CA VAL A 161 6.02 -1.83 14.54
C VAL A 161 7.16 -1.54 13.57
N GLY A 162 6.92 -0.73 12.52
CA GLY A 162 7.91 -0.41 11.50
C GLY A 162 9.19 0.21 12.05
N PRO A 163 9.10 1.38 12.75
CA PRO A 163 10.26 1.99 13.38
C PRO A 163 10.95 1.08 14.39
N PHE A 164 10.19 0.29 15.17
CA PHE A 164 10.76 -0.67 16.12
C PHE A 164 11.62 -1.73 15.42
N LEU A 165 11.11 -2.35 14.35
CA LEU A 165 11.85 -3.38 13.61
C LEU A 165 13.09 -2.79 12.91
N ALA A 166 12.96 -1.60 12.32
CA ALA A 166 14.10 -0.90 11.71
C ALA A 166 15.17 -0.58 12.77
N ALA A 167 14.77 -0.13 13.96
CA ALA A 167 15.67 0.12 15.08
C ALA A 167 16.41 -1.13 15.54
N ARG A 168 15.68 -2.26 15.65
CA ARG A 168 16.25 -3.54 16.05
C ARG A 168 17.31 -4.01 15.07
N TRP A 169 17.01 -3.98 13.77
CA TRP A 169 17.98 -4.40 12.76
C TRP A 169 19.18 -3.44 12.70
N TYR A 170 18.95 -2.13 12.79
CA TYR A 170 20.04 -1.15 12.89
C TYR A 170 21.00 -1.47 14.05
N ALA A 171 20.48 -1.71 15.25
CA ALA A 171 21.30 -2.07 16.41
C ALA A 171 22.05 -3.40 16.24
N GLU A 172 21.39 -4.43 15.70
CA GLU A 172 21.99 -5.76 15.48
C GLU A 172 23.07 -5.76 14.39
N SER A 173 22.98 -4.83 13.43
CA SER A 173 23.93 -4.70 12.33
C SER A 173 25.21 -3.93 12.68
N GLY A 174 25.36 -3.43 13.91
CA GLY A 174 26.46 -2.54 14.27
C GLY A 174 26.21 -1.08 13.86
N GLU A 175 24.95 -0.65 13.85
CA GLU A 175 24.53 0.74 13.59
C GLU A 175 24.80 1.23 12.16
N GLU A 176 24.68 0.33 11.18
CA GLU A 176 24.88 0.67 9.78
C GLU A 176 23.63 1.33 9.17
N ALA A 177 23.75 2.58 8.73
CA ALA A 177 22.63 3.39 8.22
C ALA A 177 21.84 2.77 7.06
N TRP A 178 22.49 1.97 6.20
CA TRP A 178 21.81 1.32 5.08
C TRP A 178 20.70 0.38 5.54
N THR A 179 20.80 -0.20 6.74
CA THR A 179 19.78 -1.13 7.27
C THR A 179 18.44 -0.45 7.48
N VAL A 180 18.41 0.84 7.84
CA VAL A 180 17.16 1.60 7.96
C VAL A 180 16.53 1.79 6.58
N ALA A 181 17.32 2.22 5.58
CA ALA A 181 16.83 2.37 4.21
C ALA A 181 16.35 1.02 3.63
N ALA A 182 17.08 -0.06 3.88
CA ALA A 182 16.74 -1.41 3.45
C ALA A 182 15.47 -1.94 4.16
N SER A 183 15.31 -1.67 5.46
CA SER A 183 14.10 -2.01 6.20
C SER A 183 12.87 -1.33 5.58
N CYS A 184 12.98 -0.03 5.34
CA CYS A 184 11.90 0.74 4.72
C CYS A 184 11.58 0.22 3.31
N ALA A 185 12.60 -0.07 2.49
CA ALA A 185 12.41 -0.66 1.18
C ALA A 185 11.73 -2.04 1.26
N GLY A 186 12.13 -2.86 2.25
CA GLY A 186 11.53 -4.17 2.51
C GLY A 186 10.06 -4.07 2.86
N PHE A 187 9.68 -3.13 3.73
CA PHE A 187 8.26 -2.88 4.06
C PHE A 187 7.46 -2.46 2.82
N LEU A 188 7.96 -1.51 2.03
CA LEU A 188 7.26 -1.05 0.82
C LEU A 188 7.18 -2.15 -0.26
N ALA A 189 8.22 -2.97 -0.42
CA ALA A 189 8.21 -4.10 -1.34
C ALA A 189 7.21 -5.17 -0.91
N ALA A 190 7.18 -5.50 0.39
CA ALA A 190 6.17 -6.39 0.96
C ALA A 190 4.76 -5.81 0.78
N GLY A 191 4.59 -4.49 0.96
CA GLY A 191 3.35 -3.78 0.64
C GLY A 191 2.93 -3.96 -0.81
N ALA A 192 3.82 -3.74 -1.77
CA ALA A 192 3.53 -3.98 -3.19
C ALA A 192 3.08 -5.43 -3.47
N ILE A 193 3.69 -6.41 -2.79
CA ILE A 193 3.33 -7.83 -2.91
C ILE A 193 1.92 -8.09 -2.35
N THR A 194 1.57 -7.54 -1.18
CA THR A 194 0.23 -7.72 -0.59
C THR A 194 -0.85 -7.00 -1.41
N LEU A 195 -0.54 -5.86 -2.02
CA LEU A 195 -1.42 -5.23 -3.00
C LEU A 195 -1.61 -6.13 -4.23
N GLY A 196 -0.52 -6.67 -4.77
CA GLY A 196 -0.56 -7.60 -5.91
C GLY A 196 -1.42 -8.82 -5.62
N SER A 197 -1.29 -9.42 -4.44
CA SER A 197 -2.12 -10.57 -4.04
C SER A 197 -3.60 -10.19 -3.88
N ALA A 198 -3.92 -9.02 -3.33
CA ALA A 198 -5.28 -8.48 -3.26
C ALA A 198 -5.90 -8.33 -4.65
N LEU A 199 -5.16 -7.75 -5.60
CA LEU A 199 -5.60 -7.54 -6.98
C LEU A 199 -5.85 -8.86 -7.71
N VAL A 200 -4.96 -9.85 -7.52
CA VAL A 200 -5.14 -11.19 -8.10
C VAL A 200 -6.37 -11.87 -7.50
N ALA A 201 -6.60 -11.75 -6.19
CA ALA A 201 -7.77 -12.31 -5.53
C ALA A 201 -9.07 -11.66 -6.02
N ASP A 202 -9.12 -10.33 -6.14
CA ASP A 202 -10.25 -9.58 -6.68
C ASP A 202 -10.54 -9.97 -8.14
N ALA A 203 -9.49 -10.05 -8.98
CA ALA A 203 -9.64 -10.46 -10.38
C ALA A 203 -10.18 -11.90 -10.51
N ARG A 204 -9.71 -12.83 -9.67
CA ARG A 204 -10.22 -14.21 -9.62
C ARG A 204 -11.68 -14.25 -9.20
N ALA A 205 -12.07 -13.51 -8.16
CA ALA A 205 -13.44 -13.44 -7.69
C ALA A 205 -14.38 -12.90 -8.79
N ARG A 206 -13.99 -11.81 -9.48
CA ARG A 206 -14.76 -11.24 -10.60
C ARG A 206 -14.89 -12.21 -11.77
N LYS A 207 -13.83 -12.95 -12.10
CA LYS A 207 -13.86 -13.95 -13.18
C LYS A 207 -14.79 -15.11 -12.85
N SER A 208 -14.76 -15.61 -11.62
CA SER A 208 -15.67 -16.68 -11.16
C SER A 208 -17.12 -16.23 -11.21
N ALA A 209 -17.43 -15.02 -10.73
CA ALA A 209 -18.78 -14.47 -10.77
C ALA A 209 -19.32 -14.34 -12.21
N ARG A 210 -18.49 -13.87 -13.15
CA ARG A 210 -18.85 -13.77 -14.58
C ARG A 210 -19.11 -15.14 -15.20
N ARG A 211 -18.31 -16.16 -14.87
CA ARG A 211 -18.51 -17.53 -15.37
C ARG A 211 -19.81 -18.15 -14.89
N VAL A 212 -20.17 -17.93 -13.62
CA VAL A 212 -21.44 -18.40 -13.06
C VAL A 212 -22.61 -17.70 -13.75
N ALA A 213 -22.53 -16.39 -13.98
CA ALA A 213 -23.57 -15.65 -14.70
C ALA A 213 -23.76 -16.17 -16.14
N SER A 214 -22.68 -16.34 -16.91
CA SER A 214 -22.76 -16.87 -18.28
C SER A 214 -23.26 -18.32 -18.35
N GLY A 215 -22.94 -19.15 -17.35
CA GLY A 215 -23.44 -20.52 -17.26
C GLY A 215 -24.94 -20.59 -17.00
N ASN A 216 -25.45 -19.73 -16.11
CA ASN A 216 -26.89 -19.62 -15.84
C ASN A 216 -27.68 -19.10 -17.06
N GLU A 217 -27.14 -18.13 -17.80
CA GLU A 217 -27.76 -17.63 -19.04
C GLU A 217 -27.85 -18.73 -20.12
N GLY A 218 -26.79 -19.54 -20.27
CA GLY A 218 -26.78 -20.69 -21.19
C GLY A 218 -27.82 -21.76 -20.83
N MET A 219 -27.90 -22.15 -19.56
CA MET A 219 -28.90 -23.12 -19.08
C MET A 219 -30.34 -22.60 -19.23
N SER A 220 -30.58 -21.32 -18.96
CA SER A 220 -31.90 -20.71 -19.17
C SER A 220 -32.29 -20.74 -20.65
N SER A 221 -31.36 -20.42 -21.55
CA SER A 221 -31.61 -20.43 -22.99
C SER A 221 -31.91 -21.83 -23.53
N GLU A 222 -31.15 -22.84 -23.09
CA GLU A 222 -31.39 -24.25 -23.44
C GLU A 222 -32.73 -24.77 -22.88
N ALA A 223 -33.08 -24.41 -21.65
CA ALA A 223 -34.36 -24.79 -21.05
C ALA A 223 -35.55 -24.18 -21.81
N THR A 224 -35.48 -22.89 -22.17
CA THR A 224 -36.52 -22.24 -22.98
C THR A 224 -36.62 -22.85 -24.39
N ALA A 225 -35.47 -23.18 -25.01
CA ALA A 225 -35.45 -23.84 -26.32
C ALA A 225 -36.00 -25.27 -26.27
N ALA A 226 -35.78 -26.00 -25.18
CA ALA A 226 -36.33 -27.33 -24.96
C ALA A 226 -37.85 -27.29 -24.70
N GLU A 227 -38.34 -26.28 -23.99
CA GLU A 227 -39.76 -26.08 -23.73
C GLU A 227 -40.54 -25.70 -24.99
N MET A 228 -39.99 -24.84 -25.86
CA MET A 228 -40.57 -24.53 -27.17
C MET A 228 -40.59 -25.73 -28.15
N ARG A 229 -39.74 -26.74 -27.95
CA ARG A 229 -39.74 -27.97 -28.77
C ARG A 229 -40.74 -29.02 -28.30
N ARG A 230 -41.46 -28.81 -27.19
CA ARG A 230 -42.52 -29.75 -26.79
C ARG A 230 -43.70 -29.62 -27.76
N PRO A 231 -44.11 -30.69 -28.45
CA PRO A 231 -45.30 -30.66 -29.28
C PRO A 231 -46.51 -30.39 -28.39
N LEU A 232 -47.31 -29.39 -28.78
CA LEU A 232 -48.61 -29.10 -28.17
C LEU A 232 -49.53 -30.29 -28.49
N LEU A 233 -49.68 -31.20 -27.53
CA LEU A 233 -50.70 -32.24 -27.51
C LEU A 233 -51.84 -31.78 -26.59
#